data_AF-A0A523USY8-F1
#
_entry.id   AF-A0A523USY8-F1
#
_cell.length_a   1.000
_cell.length_b   1.000
_cell.length_c   1.000
_cell.angle_alpha   90.00
_cell.angle_beta   90.00
_cell.angle_gamma   90.00
#
_symmetry.space_group_name_H-M   'P 1'
#
loop_
_entity.id
_entity.type
_entity.pdbx_description
1 polymer ?
#
loop_
_entity_poly.entity_id
_entity_poly.type
_entity_poly.pdbx_seq_one_letter_code
_entity_poly.pdbx_strand_id
1 'polypeptide(L)' 'MVTLEDMVTKHLKETGADSKTIELWGKMTEWFEVGGPDVVREGISKMANNIKSVARKQIRETKKAMPKKRKTRTRR' A
#
# COMPACT_ATOMS: atom_id res chain seq x y z
N MET A 1 2.66 -28.80 12.06
CA MET A 1 1.75 -28.57 10.91
C MET A 1 2.36 -27.46 10.10
N VAL A 2 2.49 -27.63 8.79
CA VAL A 2 2.98 -26.58 7.89
C VAL A 2 1.77 -25.72 7.53
N THR A 3 1.82 -24.41 7.78
CA THR A 3 0.73 -23.48 7.43
C THR A 3 0.83 -23.06 5.97
N LEU A 4 -0.26 -22.49 5.44
CA LEU A 4 -0.24 -21.91 4.10
C LEU A 4 0.78 -20.76 4.02
N GLU A 5 0.90 -19.98 5.10
CA GLU A 5 1.90 -18.93 5.25
C GLU A 5 3.34 -19.46 5.15
N ASP A 6 3.65 -20.59 5.81
CA ASP A 6 4.98 -21.22 5.75
C ASP A 6 5.34 -21.66 4.32
N MET A 7 4.37 -22.21 3.59
CA MET A 7 4.59 -22.65 2.20
C MET A 7 4.83 -21.46 1.27
N VAL A 8 4.00 -20.42 1.39
CA VAL A 8 4.08 -19.21 0.56
C VAL A 8 5.37 -18.44 0.85
N THR A 9 5.72 -18.24 2.12
CA THR A 9 6.96 -17.53 2.49
C THR A 9 8.22 -18.28 2.08
N LYS A 10 8.24 -19.63 2.20
CA LYS A 10 9.35 -20.44 1.70
C LYS A 10 9.53 -20.30 0.19
N HIS A 11 8.45 -20.42 -0.57
CA HIS A 11 8.50 -20.29 -2.02
C HIS A 11 8.95 -18.89 -2.47
N LEU A 12 8.47 -17.84 -1.81
CA LEU A 12 8.86 -16.46 -2.11
C LEU A 12 10.35 -16.22 -1.83
N LYS A 13 10.88 -16.75 -0.73
CA LYS A 13 12.32 -16.69 -0.42
C LYS A 13 13.15 -17.43 -1.46
N GLU A 14 12.71 -18.59 -1.92
CA GLU A 14 13.39 -19.37 -2.98
C GLU A 14 13.40 -18.63 -4.33
N THR A 15 12.33 -17.89 -4.65
CA THR A 15 12.26 -17.06 -5.87
C THR A 15 13.03 -15.74 -5.79
N GLY A 16 13.63 -15.43 -4.63
CA GLY A 16 14.36 -14.17 -4.42
C GLY A 16 13.46 -12.94 -4.32
N ALA A 17 12.22 -13.10 -3.84
CA ALA A 17 11.30 -11.98 -3.65
C ALA A 17 11.87 -10.96 -2.64
N ASP A 18 11.60 -9.68 -2.88
CA ASP A 18 12.00 -8.62 -1.95
C ASP A 18 11.20 -8.70 -0.64
N SER A 19 11.75 -8.13 0.43
CA SER A 19 11.15 -8.20 1.78
C SER A 19 9.73 -7.64 1.84
N LYS A 20 9.41 -6.60 1.07
CA LYS A 20 8.06 -6.01 1.06
C LYS A 20 7.06 -6.92 0.39
N THR A 21 7.47 -7.62 -0.66
CA THR A 21 6.64 -8.65 -1.30
C THR A 21 6.35 -9.79 -0.34
N ILE A 22 7.34 -10.27 0.43
CA ILE A 22 7.14 -11.31 1.44
C ILE A 22 6.13 -10.86 2.51
N GLU A 23 6.26 -9.64 3.04
CA GLU A 23 5.31 -9.09 4.02
C GLU A 23 3.90 -8.94 3.46
N LEU A 24 3.76 -8.54 2.19
CA LEU A 24 2.46 -8.40 1.54
C LEU A 24 1.76 -9.75 1.44
N TRP A 25 2.49 -10.78 1.00
CA TRP A 25 1.94 -12.12 0.89
C TRP A 25 1.57 -12.72 2.25
N GLY A 26 2.36 -12.47 3.30
CA GLY A 26 1.99 -12.89 4.67
C GLY A 26 0.65 -12.31 5.13
N LYS A 27 0.42 -11.00 4.87
CA LYS A 27 -0.89 -10.38 5.17
C LYS A 27 -2.02 -10.93 4.31
N MET A 28 -1.76 -11.23 3.04
CA MET A 28 -2.77 -11.85 2.17
C MET A 28 -3.14 -13.24 2.65
N THR A 29 -2.17 -14.06 3.06
CA THR A 29 -2.44 -15.39 3.62
C THR A 29 -3.19 -15.30 4.93
N GLU A 30 -2.85 -14.36 5.81
CA GLU A 30 -3.57 -14.13 7.08
C GLU A 30 -5.03 -13.75 6.81
N TRP A 31 -5.30 -12.79 5.91
CA TRP A 31 -6.67 -12.41 5.53
C TRP A 31 -7.45 -13.57 4.91
N PHE A 32 -6.77 -14.39 4.12
CA PHE A 32 -7.37 -15.56 3.49
C PHE A 32 -7.74 -16.63 4.52
N GLU A 33 -6.89 -16.87 5.53
CA GLU A 33 -7.20 -17.80 6.62
C GLU A 33 -8.36 -17.30 7.50
N VAL A 34 -8.45 -15.99 7.73
CA VAL A 34 -9.50 -15.40 8.58
C VAL A 34 -10.88 -15.41 7.92
N GLY A 35 -10.97 -15.13 6.62
CA GLY A 35 -12.28 -15.00 5.95
C GLY A 35 -12.26 -15.16 4.44
N GLY A 36 -11.23 -15.82 3.91
CA GLY A 36 -11.16 -16.17 2.50
C GLY A 36 -10.98 -14.96 1.57
N PRO A 37 -11.32 -15.12 0.28
CA PRO A 37 -10.96 -14.15 -0.76
C PRO A 37 -11.66 -12.79 -0.61
N ASP A 38 -12.84 -12.73 0.01
CA ASP A 38 -13.56 -11.48 0.22
C ASP A 38 -12.84 -10.57 1.23
N VAL A 39 -12.33 -11.15 2.32
CA VAL A 39 -11.54 -10.41 3.33
C VAL A 39 -10.20 -9.97 2.77
N VAL A 40 -9.56 -10.81 1.94
CA VAL A 40 -8.34 -10.41 1.20
C VAL A 40 -8.62 -9.18 0.34
N ARG A 41 -9.71 -9.19 -0.43
CA ARG A 41 -10.10 -8.05 -1.29
C ARG A 41 -10.33 -6.77 -0.48
N GLU A 42 -11.00 -6.90 0.67
CA GLU A 42 -11.23 -5.77 1.58
C GLU A 42 -9.91 -5.24 2.17
N GLY A 43 -9.02 -6.13 2.60
CA GLY A 43 -7.69 -5.80 3.13
C GLY A 43 -6.84 -5.03 2.12
N ILE A 44 -6.78 -5.53 0.88
CA ILE A 44 -6.07 -4.86 -0.23
C ILE A 44 -6.66 -3.46 -0.48
N SER A 45 -7.99 -3.35 -0.53
CA SER A 45 -8.68 -2.07 -0.73
C SER A 45 -8.38 -1.06 0.38
N LYS A 46 -8.39 -1.50 1.65
CA LYS A 46 -8.02 -0.67 2.81
C LYS A 46 -6.57 -0.19 2.71
N MET A 47 -5.65 -1.08 2.37
CA MET A 47 -4.23 -0.73 2.22
C MET A 47 -4.01 0.30 1.10
N ALA A 48 -4.64 0.11 -0.06
CA ALA A 48 -4.61 1.07 -1.16
C ALA A 48 -5.19 2.46 -0.77
N ASN A 49 -6.29 2.48 -0.02
CA ASN A 49 -6.89 3.73 0.47
C ASN A 49 -5.98 4.46 1.46
N ASN A 50 -5.29 3.74 2.34
CA ASN A 50 -4.31 4.32 3.25
C ASN A 50 -3.14 4.95 2.49
N ILE A 51 -2.59 4.26 1.49
CA ILE A 51 -1.51 4.79 0.63
C ILE A 51 -1.98 6.08 -0.06
N LYS A 52 -3.19 6.07 -0.62
CA LYS A 52 -3.79 7.25 -1.27
C LYS A 52 -3.96 8.41 -0.30
N SER A 53 -4.35 8.14 0.94
CA SER A 53 -4.49 9.15 2.00
C SER A 53 -3.16 9.79 2.36
N VAL A 54 -2.12 8.97 2.59
CA VAL A 54 -0.75 9.44 2.88
C VAL A 54 -0.20 10.27 1.73
N ALA A 55 -0.31 9.78 0.49
CA ALA A 55 0.14 10.50 -0.70
C ALA A 55 -0.56 11.87 -0.83
N ARG A 56 -1.88 11.94 -0.61
CA ARG A 56 -2.64 13.20 -0.62
C ARG A 56 -2.17 14.16 0.47
N LYS A 57 -1.91 13.66 1.69
CA LYS A 57 -1.40 14.47 2.81
C LYS A 57 -0.04 15.08 2.45
N GLN A 58 0.86 14.26 1.90
CA GLN A 58 2.19 14.71 1.50
C GLN A 58 2.16 15.73 0.36
N ILE A 59 1.27 15.55 -0.63
CA ILE A 59 1.01 16.54 -1.70
C ILE A 59 0.47 17.85 -1.10
N ARG A 60 -0.41 17.77 -0.10
CA ARG A 60 -0.99 18.97 0.54
C ARG A 60 0.07 19.74 1.32
N GLU A 61 0.93 19.04 2.06
CA GLU A 61 2.02 19.65 2.84
C GLU A 61 3.07 20.28 1.93
N THR A 62 3.50 19.59 0.87
CA THR A 62 4.42 20.15 -0.14
C THR A 62 3.82 21.37 -0.84
N LYS A 63 2.52 21.38 -1.19
CA LYS A 63 1.85 22.56 -1.74
C LYS A 63 1.80 23.75 -0.78
N LYS A 64 1.71 23.51 0.53
CA LYS A 64 1.74 24.59 1.54
C LYS A 64 3.14 25.17 1.71
N ALA A 65 4.18 24.33 1.63
CA ALA A 65 5.57 24.74 1.73
C ALA A 65 6.08 25.47 0.48
N MET A 66 5.46 25.23 -0.69
CA MET A 66 5.86 25.91 -1.92
C MET A 66 5.44 27.40 -1.93
N PRO A 67 6.34 28.31 -2.35
CA PRO A 67 6.00 29.72 -2.52
C PRO A 67 4.92 29.88 -3.59
N LYS A 68 3.83 30.58 -3.24
CA LYS A 68 2.73 30.86 -4.18
C LYS A 68 3.25 31.75 -5.31
N LYS A 69 3.16 31.27 -6.55
CA LYS A 69 3.42 32.12 -7.73
C LYS A 69 2.49 33.34 -7.68
N ARG A 70 3.04 34.55 -7.67
CA ARG A 70 2.27 35.79 -7.84
C ARG A 70 1.57 35.73 -9.19
N LYS A 71 0.22 35.79 -9.19
CA LYS A 71 -0.55 35.93 -10.42
C LYS A 71 -0.29 37.33 -10.97
N THR A 72 0.37 37.45 -12.12
CA THR A 72 0.47 38.71 -12.86
C THR A 72 -0.94 39.09 -13.30
N ARG A 73 -1.50 40.14 -12.70
CA ARG A 73 -2.82 40.66 -13.08
C ARG A 73 -2.65 41.39 -14.41
N THR A 74 -2.95 40.72 -15.52
CA THR A 74 -3.04 41.38 -16.82
C THR A 74 -4.26 42.31 -16.79
N ARG A 75 -4.01 43.61 -16.74
CA ARG A 75 -5.04 44.66 -16.78
C ARG A 75 -5.44 44.82 -18.25
N ARG A 76 -6.67 44.41 -18.58
CA ARG A 76 -7.31 44.72 -19.87
C ARG A 76 -7.85 46.14 -19.84
#